data_AF-A0AAV5GX32-F1
#
_entry.id   AF-A0AAV5GX32-F1
#
_cell.length_a   1.000
_cell.length_b   1.000
_cell.length_c   1.000
_cell.angle_alpha   90.00
_cell.angle_beta   90.00
_cell.angle_gamma   90.00
#
_symmetry.space_group_name_H-M   'P 1'
#
loop_
_entity.id
_entity.type
_entity.pdbx_description
1 polymer ?
#
loop_
_entity_poly.entity_id
_entity_poly.type
_entity_poly.pdbx_seq_one_letter_code
_entity_poly.pdbx_strand_id
1 'polypeptide(L)'
;MQSQLDLLLLGTGTSSSIPSVACLTDQTKGCWCCRSTLDKTDAEGQKNARRNTSAVLRVKPSQPDAQEKVILIDCGKTFFSAAVEHWPKAGLREIDAVILTHAHAKSIPIYCTQETFNEVSKTGGGDIPALTWHIFPPDESFELCGVRVTPLAVHHGKFFTTPPSPYPCLAFLFNAQILYLSDVSYIPETVWAQLDVELALARRPVVRQQNGTNTTNGDVAKKEKPRLQALVIDCLRIEPFTSHFGIGQAVQAARRLHAEKSYLIGFGHRTSHAAWRHFCELMSTSPPTRTSHPVAASEPIPSAPNMWELYNGHPDPTKEDRDVFAQRALQAVEAWETGADASEKGGEGDVWIRPARDGMTIRTGPSGVDDDEYH
;
A
#
# COMPACT_ATOMS: atom_id res chain seq x y z
N MET A 1 4.89 -26.05 8.99
CA MET A 1 5.69 -24.86 9.37
C MET A 1 5.26 -23.72 8.46
N GLN A 2 5.24 -22.48 8.95
CA GLN A 2 4.93 -21.32 8.11
C GLN A 2 5.99 -21.22 7.00
N SER A 3 5.56 -21.21 5.74
CA SER A 3 6.48 -21.02 4.61
C SER A 3 7.07 -19.62 4.65
N GLN A 4 8.33 -19.48 4.25
CA GLN A 4 8.93 -18.16 4.06
C GLN A 4 8.37 -17.53 2.77
N LEU A 5 7.94 -16.28 2.87
CA LEU A 5 7.49 -15.46 1.74
C LEU A 5 8.39 -14.24 1.62
N ASP A 6 8.88 -13.99 0.40
CA ASP A 6 9.55 -12.74 0.06
C ASP A 6 8.65 -11.93 -0.88
N LEU A 7 8.33 -10.69 -0.54
CA LEU A 7 7.58 -9.75 -1.38
C LEU A 7 8.52 -8.68 -1.93
N LEU A 8 8.85 -8.75 -3.22
CA LEU A 8 9.61 -7.74 -3.94
C LEU A 8 8.66 -6.70 -4.53
N LEU A 9 8.77 -5.44 -4.11
CA LEU A 9 7.95 -4.35 -4.64
C LEU A 9 8.49 -3.87 -5.99
N LEU A 10 7.77 -4.12 -7.07
CA LEU A 10 8.16 -3.69 -8.42
C LEU A 10 7.83 -2.22 -8.68
N GLY A 11 6.77 -1.73 -8.03
CA GLY A 11 6.37 -0.33 -8.09
C GLY A 11 5.56 0.10 -6.88
N THR A 12 5.75 1.35 -6.48
CA THR A 12 5.22 1.94 -5.24
C THR A 12 4.49 3.28 -5.44
N GLY A 13 4.26 3.68 -6.68
CA GLY A 13 3.67 4.96 -7.06
C GLY A 13 2.27 4.85 -7.66
N THR A 14 1.66 6.01 -7.87
CA THR A 14 0.31 6.16 -8.45
C THR A 14 0.19 5.62 -9.88
N SER A 15 -1.03 5.65 -10.42
CA SER A 15 -1.33 5.44 -11.84
C SER A 15 -0.54 6.35 -12.80
N SER A 16 -0.03 7.50 -12.39
CA SER A 16 0.78 8.37 -13.28
C SER A 16 2.28 8.01 -13.28
N SER A 17 2.71 7.16 -12.34
CA SER A 17 4.13 6.91 -12.03
C SER A 17 4.89 8.19 -11.67
N ILE A 18 6.12 8.03 -11.16
CA ILE A 18 7.05 9.11 -10.87
C ILE A 18 8.40 8.75 -11.48
N PRO A 19 9.05 9.67 -12.20
CA PRO A 19 8.65 11.05 -12.45
C PRO A 19 7.44 11.20 -13.39
N SER A 20 6.70 12.30 -13.25
CA SER A 20 5.69 12.72 -14.23
C SER A 20 6.37 13.47 -15.36
N VAL A 21 6.15 13.05 -16.61
CA VAL A 21 6.73 13.71 -17.80
C VAL A 21 6.34 15.19 -17.84
N ALA A 22 5.05 15.50 -17.67
CA ALA A 22 4.56 16.88 -17.64
C ALA A 22 5.27 17.72 -16.57
N CYS A 23 5.53 17.13 -15.40
CA CYS A 23 6.26 17.78 -14.33
C CYS A 23 7.75 17.98 -14.65
N LEU A 24 8.40 17.04 -15.34
CA LEU A 24 9.80 17.18 -15.76
C LEU A 24 9.99 18.23 -16.85
N THR A 25 9.04 18.33 -17.77
CA THR A 25 9.11 19.27 -18.90
C THR A 25 8.75 20.70 -18.51
N ASP A 26 8.14 20.92 -17.34
CA ASP A 26 7.89 22.26 -16.81
C ASP A 26 9.18 22.85 -16.22
N GLN A 27 9.77 23.78 -16.97
CA GLN A 27 11.01 24.47 -16.62
C GLN A 27 10.87 25.31 -15.34
N THR A 28 9.67 25.79 -15.02
CA THR A 28 9.42 26.74 -13.93
C THR A 28 8.76 26.10 -12.71
N LYS A 29 7.84 25.14 -12.91
CA LYS A 29 7.01 24.55 -11.85
C LYS A 29 7.22 23.04 -11.66
N GLY A 30 8.22 22.46 -12.30
CA GLY A 30 8.57 21.05 -12.08
C GLY A 30 8.99 20.81 -10.62
N CYS A 31 8.33 19.87 -9.95
CA CYS A 31 8.56 19.63 -8.53
C CYS A 31 9.94 18.99 -8.25
N TRP A 32 10.47 19.28 -7.06
CA TRP A 32 11.72 18.69 -6.54
C TRP A 32 11.74 17.16 -6.70
N CYS A 33 10.70 16.48 -6.21
CA CYS A 33 10.58 15.02 -6.23
C CYS A 33 10.74 14.40 -7.63
N CYS A 34 10.14 15.00 -8.68
CA CYS A 34 10.34 14.49 -10.04
C CYS A 34 11.76 14.80 -10.53
N ARG A 35 12.25 16.02 -10.32
CA ARG A 35 13.57 16.46 -10.81
C ARG A 35 14.71 15.65 -10.18
N SER A 36 14.60 15.28 -8.91
CA SER A 36 15.62 14.47 -8.22
C SER A 36 15.83 13.09 -8.84
N THR A 37 14.85 12.54 -9.57
CA THR A 37 14.99 11.24 -10.24
C THR A 37 15.96 11.26 -11.41
N LEU A 38 16.33 12.45 -11.90
CA LEU A 38 17.22 12.62 -13.05
C LEU A 38 18.69 12.49 -12.65
N ASP A 39 19.04 12.84 -11.41
CA ASP A 39 20.42 12.73 -10.91
C ASP A 39 20.72 11.29 -10.48
N LYS A 40 21.51 10.58 -11.30
CA LYS A 40 21.91 9.20 -11.04
C LYS A 40 22.92 9.06 -9.91
N THR A 41 23.54 10.15 -9.47
CA THR A 41 24.48 10.16 -8.34
C THR A 41 23.78 10.37 -6.99
N ASP A 42 22.56 10.91 -7.01
CA ASP A 42 21.72 11.09 -5.82
C ASP A 42 20.92 9.81 -5.52
N ALA A 43 21.49 8.95 -4.67
CA ALA A 43 20.87 7.69 -4.27
C ALA A 43 19.50 7.89 -3.57
N GLU A 44 19.32 8.97 -2.80
CA GLU A 44 18.04 9.30 -2.17
C GLU A 44 17.04 9.84 -3.20
N GLY A 45 17.50 10.69 -4.11
CA GLY A 45 16.72 11.18 -5.24
C GLY A 45 16.21 10.06 -6.16
N GLN A 46 17.00 8.99 -6.36
CA GLN A 46 16.59 7.81 -7.11
C GLN A 46 15.44 7.04 -6.42
N LYS A 47 15.24 7.14 -5.10
CA LYS A 47 14.08 6.55 -4.39
C LYS A 47 12.75 7.25 -4.74
N ASN A 48 12.80 8.41 -5.39
CA ASN A 48 11.62 9.11 -5.90
C ASN A 48 11.13 8.57 -7.25
N ALA A 49 11.90 7.72 -7.94
CA ALA A 49 11.39 6.98 -9.08
C ALA A 49 10.45 5.89 -8.57
N ARG A 50 9.15 6.04 -8.87
CA ARG A 50 8.08 5.15 -8.39
C ARG A 50 7.24 4.68 -9.55
N ARG A 51 7.34 3.40 -9.89
CA ARG A 51 6.51 2.73 -10.90
C ARG A 51 5.11 2.47 -10.36
N ASN A 52 4.19 2.07 -11.23
CA ASN A 52 2.83 1.72 -10.77
C ASN A 52 2.89 0.56 -9.77
N THR A 53 2.02 0.64 -8.76
CA THR A 53 1.80 -0.42 -7.77
C THR A 53 1.80 -1.81 -8.42
N SER A 54 2.75 -2.63 -8.00
CA SER A 54 2.94 -4.01 -8.43
C SER A 54 4.00 -4.66 -7.53
N ALA A 55 3.91 -5.97 -7.35
CA ALA A 55 4.86 -6.72 -6.56
C ALA A 55 5.04 -8.15 -7.09
N VAL A 56 6.13 -8.80 -6.69
CA VAL A 56 6.36 -10.23 -6.90
C VAL A 56 6.39 -10.90 -5.54
N LEU A 57 5.46 -11.82 -5.32
CA LEU A 57 5.49 -12.72 -4.18
C LEU A 57 6.28 -13.98 -4.55
N ARG A 58 7.33 -14.25 -3.79
CA ARG A 58 8.17 -15.43 -3.95
C ARG A 58 7.90 -16.39 -2.79
N VAL A 59 7.46 -17.60 -3.13
CA VAL A 59 7.18 -18.66 -2.17
C VAL A 59 8.43 -19.52 -2.06
N LYS A 60 9.14 -19.41 -0.93
CA LYS A 60 10.36 -20.21 -0.72
C LYS A 60 10.01 -21.68 -0.53
N PRO A 61 10.75 -22.58 -1.18
CA PRO A 61 10.51 -24.00 -1.02
C PRO A 61 10.79 -24.43 0.43
N SER A 62 9.89 -25.23 0.99
CA SER A 62 10.09 -25.82 2.33
C SER A 62 10.95 -27.09 2.29
N GLN A 63 11.23 -27.62 1.09
CA GLN A 63 12.03 -28.82 0.86
C GLN A 63 13.21 -28.48 -0.08
N PRO A 64 14.40 -29.07 0.11
CA PRO A 64 15.60 -28.73 -0.67
C PRO A 64 15.45 -28.88 -2.18
N ASP A 65 14.65 -29.86 -2.63
CA ASP A 65 14.48 -30.18 -4.05
C ASP A 65 13.31 -29.46 -4.72
N ALA A 66 12.48 -28.74 -3.96
CA ALA A 66 11.38 -27.98 -4.52
C ALA A 66 11.87 -26.64 -5.09
N GLN A 67 11.31 -26.24 -6.23
CA GLN A 67 11.61 -24.93 -6.79
C GLN A 67 10.79 -23.83 -6.09
N GLU A 68 11.41 -22.65 -5.99
CA GLU A 68 10.71 -21.43 -5.62
C GLU A 68 9.58 -21.15 -6.60
N LYS A 69 8.45 -20.63 -6.08
CA LYS A 69 7.32 -20.20 -6.90
C LYS A 69 7.19 -18.69 -6.93
N VAL A 70 6.88 -18.13 -8.09
CA VAL A 70 6.85 -16.69 -8.36
C VAL A 70 5.46 -16.28 -8.80
N ILE A 71 4.77 -15.51 -7.96
CA ILE A 71 3.44 -14.96 -8.23
C ILE A 71 3.59 -13.44 -8.45
N LEU A 72 3.20 -12.96 -9.64
CA LEU A 72 3.15 -11.52 -9.94
C LEU A 72 1.80 -10.94 -9.49
N ILE A 73 1.84 -9.86 -8.71
CA ILE A 73 0.70 -9.04 -8.31
C ILE A 73 0.67 -7.80 -9.20
N ASP A 74 -0.36 -7.72 -10.04
CA ASP A 74 -0.56 -6.70 -11.08
C ASP A 74 0.54 -6.63 -12.14
N CYS A 75 0.14 -6.51 -13.41
CA CYS A 75 1.02 -6.34 -14.56
C CYS A 75 0.72 -5.01 -15.27
N GLY A 76 1.03 -3.91 -14.59
CA GLY A 76 0.75 -2.55 -15.09
C GLY A 76 1.69 -2.10 -16.22
N LYS A 77 1.44 -0.90 -16.76
CA LYS A 77 2.21 -0.28 -17.85
C LYS A 77 3.72 -0.10 -17.58
N THR A 78 4.12 -0.05 -16.30
CA THR A 78 5.54 0.02 -15.92
C THR A 78 6.16 -1.34 -15.61
N PHE A 79 5.44 -2.45 -15.80
CA PHE A 79 5.93 -3.80 -15.49
C PHE A 79 7.25 -4.10 -16.21
N PHE A 80 7.31 -3.89 -17.53
CA PHE A 80 8.52 -4.17 -18.31
C PHE A 80 9.75 -3.44 -17.75
N SER A 81 9.62 -2.15 -17.45
CA SER A 81 10.74 -1.37 -16.91
C SER A 81 11.09 -1.74 -15.47
N ALA A 82 10.11 -2.22 -14.67
CA ALA A 82 10.37 -2.77 -13.34
C ALA A 82 11.13 -4.09 -13.43
N ALA A 83 10.69 -4.98 -14.33
CA ALA A 83 11.27 -6.29 -14.54
C ALA A 83 12.73 -6.17 -15.00
N VAL A 84 12.99 -5.35 -16.03
CA VAL A 84 14.36 -5.10 -16.52
C VAL A 84 15.29 -4.59 -15.42
N GLU A 85 14.80 -3.74 -14.52
CA GLU A 85 15.64 -3.20 -13.44
C GLU A 85 15.86 -4.20 -12.30
N HIS A 86 14.79 -4.84 -11.82
CA HIS A 86 14.81 -5.54 -10.53
C HIS A 86 14.98 -7.06 -10.66
N TRP A 87 14.54 -7.66 -11.76
CA TRP A 87 14.60 -9.12 -11.90
C TRP A 87 16.01 -9.67 -12.03
N PRO A 88 16.94 -9.05 -12.80
CA PRO A 88 18.33 -9.52 -12.84
C PRO A 88 19.00 -9.48 -11.46
N LYS A 89 18.68 -8.46 -10.64
CA LYS A 89 19.19 -8.31 -9.26
C LYS A 89 18.61 -9.39 -8.34
N ALA A 90 17.35 -9.75 -8.53
CA ALA A 90 16.63 -10.73 -7.71
C ALA A 90 16.78 -12.19 -8.19
N GLY A 91 17.42 -12.43 -9.35
CA GLY A 91 17.55 -13.74 -9.97
C GLY A 91 16.25 -14.32 -10.54
N LEU A 92 15.25 -13.48 -10.82
CA LEU A 92 13.93 -13.91 -11.31
C LEU A 92 14.01 -14.27 -12.80
N ARG A 93 13.46 -15.43 -13.16
CA ARG A 93 13.50 -15.97 -14.53
C ARG A 93 12.15 -16.43 -15.07
N GLU A 94 11.20 -16.70 -14.19
CA GLU A 94 9.91 -17.30 -14.53
C GLU A 94 8.82 -16.69 -13.64
N ILE A 95 7.60 -16.64 -14.17
CA ILE A 95 6.38 -16.34 -13.43
C ILE A 95 5.51 -17.60 -13.46
N ASP A 96 5.16 -18.14 -12.31
CA ASP A 96 4.24 -19.28 -12.19
C ASP A 96 2.78 -18.85 -12.26
N ALA A 97 2.45 -17.65 -11.74
CA ALA A 97 1.09 -17.13 -11.75
C ALA A 97 1.04 -15.59 -11.74
N VAL A 98 -0.06 -15.04 -12.28
CA VAL A 98 -0.38 -13.61 -12.19
C VAL A 98 -1.73 -13.46 -11.49
N ILE A 99 -1.81 -12.61 -10.48
CA ILE A 99 -3.06 -12.19 -9.84
C ILE A 99 -3.25 -10.69 -10.04
N LEU A 100 -4.48 -10.27 -10.29
CA LEU A 100 -4.82 -8.89 -10.61
C LEU A 100 -5.76 -8.32 -9.54
N THR A 101 -5.50 -7.08 -9.10
CA THR A 101 -6.32 -6.40 -8.08
C THR A 101 -7.59 -5.82 -8.69
N HIS A 102 -7.48 -5.13 -9.83
CA HIS A 102 -8.59 -4.53 -10.59
C HIS A 102 -8.13 -4.05 -11.98
N ALA A 103 -9.08 -3.69 -12.85
CA ALA A 103 -8.80 -3.00 -14.12
C ALA A 103 -8.94 -1.48 -13.94
N HIS A 104 -7.91 -0.68 -14.23
CA HIS A 104 -7.93 0.78 -13.95
C HIS A 104 -7.86 1.67 -15.22
N ALA A 105 -7.36 1.16 -16.34
CA ALA A 105 -7.07 2.01 -17.49
C ALA A 105 -8.34 2.52 -18.20
N LYS A 106 -8.47 3.85 -18.31
CA LYS A 106 -9.46 4.51 -19.17
C LYS A 106 -9.07 4.38 -20.65
N SER A 107 -10.06 4.37 -21.54
CA SER A 107 -9.83 4.34 -22.99
C SER A 107 -9.11 5.60 -23.47
N ILE A 108 -7.97 5.41 -24.16
CA ILE A 108 -7.31 6.45 -24.93
C ILE A 108 -7.72 6.26 -26.39
N PRO A 109 -8.17 7.31 -27.11
CA PRO A 109 -8.44 7.18 -28.54
C PRO A 109 -7.16 6.83 -29.31
N ILE A 110 -7.16 5.67 -29.96
CA ILE A 110 -6.07 5.20 -30.82
C ILE A 110 -6.53 5.38 -32.27
N TYR A 111 -5.73 6.09 -33.06
CA TYR A 111 -5.96 6.28 -34.49
C TYR A 111 -4.95 5.43 -35.24
N CYS A 112 -5.42 4.43 -35.98
CA CYS A 112 -4.60 3.57 -36.82
C CYS A 112 -5.36 3.19 -38.09
N THR A 113 -4.66 2.67 -39.10
CA THR A 113 -5.34 2.16 -40.29
C THR A 113 -6.09 0.87 -39.96
N GLN A 114 -7.05 0.49 -40.81
CA GLN A 114 -7.81 -0.75 -40.62
C GLN A 114 -6.90 -1.98 -40.63
N GLU A 115 -5.82 -1.96 -41.43
CA GLU A 115 -4.82 -3.03 -41.47
C GLU A 115 -4.08 -3.15 -40.14
N THR A 116 -3.60 -2.03 -39.57
CA THR A 116 -2.94 -2.03 -38.25
C THR A 116 -3.91 -2.48 -37.15
N PHE A 117 -5.18 -2.06 -37.20
CA PHE A 117 -6.20 -2.54 -36.26
C PHE A 117 -6.39 -4.07 -36.36
N ASN A 118 -6.46 -4.61 -37.58
CA ASN A 118 -6.67 -6.05 -37.81
C ASN A 118 -5.48 -6.90 -37.34
N GLU A 119 -4.25 -6.37 -37.37
CA GLU A 119 -3.07 -7.08 -36.86
C GLU A 119 -2.94 -6.97 -35.34
N VAL A 120 -3.21 -5.80 -34.75
CA VAL A 120 -3.09 -5.59 -33.30
C VAL A 120 -4.23 -6.27 -32.51
N SER A 121 -5.41 -6.43 -33.11
CA SER A 121 -6.55 -7.15 -32.51
C SER A 121 -6.42 -8.67 -32.50
N LYS A 122 -5.48 -9.23 -33.29
CA LYS A 122 -5.14 -10.66 -33.25
C LYS A 122 -4.17 -10.92 -32.08
N THR A 123 -4.69 -11.15 -30.89
CA THR A 123 -3.87 -11.70 -29.80
C THR A 123 -3.50 -13.15 -30.14
N GLY A 124 -2.21 -13.44 -30.37
CA GLY A 124 -1.73 -14.83 -30.43
C GLY A 124 -0.72 -15.22 -31.52
N GLY A 125 0.06 -14.30 -32.10
CA GLY A 125 1.13 -14.65 -33.06
C GLY A 125 2.54 -14.37 -32.52
N GLY A 126 3.43 -15.37 -32.57
CA GLY A 126 4.90 -15.26 -32.49
C GLY A 126 5.47 -14.81 -31.13
N ASP A 127 5.66 -15.77 -30.21
CA ASP A 127 6.25 -15.59 -28.86
C ASP A 127 5.32 -15.04 -27.76
N ILE A 128 4.01 -14.96 -28.03
CA ILE A 128 3.01 -14.56 -27.01
C ILE A 128 2.60 -15.81 -26.20
N PRO A 129 2.81 -15.85 -24.86
CA PRO A 129 2.40 -16.97 -24.04
C PRO A 129 0.88 -17.14 -24.03
N ALA A 130 0.40 -18.38 -24.02
CA ALA A 130 -1.00 -18.69 -23.82
C ALA A 130 -1.43 -18.30 -22.40
N LEU A 131 -2.45 -17.45 -22.28
CA LEU A 131 -3.01 -17.07 -20.98
C LEU A 131 -4.06 -18.10 -20.55
N THR A 132 -3.85 -18.72 -19.39
CA THR A 132 -4.87 -19.56 -18.75
C THR A 132 -5.58 -18.73 -17.68
N TRP A 133 -6.87 -18.47 -17.90
CA TRP A 133 -7.66 -17.64 -16.99
C TRP A 133 -8.27 -18.47 -15.86
N HIS A 134 -8.03 -18.06 -14.62
CA HIS A 134 -8.66 -18.61 -13.43
C HIS A 134 -9.53 -17.52 -12.79
N ILE A 135 -10.83 -17.76 -12.71
CA ILE A 135 -11.81 -16.84 -12.11
C ILE A 135 -12.08 -17.32 -10.69
N PHE A 136 -11.96 -16.43 -9.70
CA PHE A 136 -12.21 -16.72 -8.30
C PHE A 136 -13.18 -15.69 -7.68
N PRO A 137 -14.00 -16.07 -6.67
CA PRO A 137 -14.84 -15.13 -5.94
C PRO A 137 -14.00 -14.10 -5.16
N PRO A 138 -14.47 -12.85 -4.98
CA PRO A 138 -13.70 -11.77 -4.39
C PRO A 138 -13.52 -11.88 -2.86
N ASP A 139 -14.12 -12.89 -2.24
CA ASP A 139 -14.21 -13.09 -0.79
C ASP A 139 -13.97 -14.55 -0.34
N GLU A 140 -13.59 -15.45 -1.26
CA GLU A 140 -13.27 -16.84 -0.95
C GLU A 140 -11.78 -17.12 -1.09
N SER A 141 -11.16 -17.69 -0.04
CA SER A 141 -9.76 -18.09 -0.08
C SER A 141 -9.52 -19.22 -1.10
N PHE A 142 -8.34 -19.22 -1.72
CA PHE A 142 -7.90 -20.30 -2.61
C PHE A 142 -6.41 -20.60 -2.41
N GLU A 143 -5.97 -21.77 -2.89
CA GLU A 143 -4.55 -22.16 -2.89
C GLU A 143 -3.90 -21.78 -4.22
N LEU A 144 -2.78 -21.06 -4.15
CA LEU A 144 -1.98 -20.67 -5.30
C LEU A 144 -0.50 -20.93 -5.01
N CYS A 145 0.10 -21.84 -5.76
CA CYS A 145 1.52 -22.19 -5.60
C CYS A 145 1.93 -22.57 -4.15
N GLY A 146 1.03 -23.20 -3.39
CA GLY A 146 1.25 -23.58 -1.99
C GLY A 146 1.06 -22.43 -0.98
N VAL A 147 0.46 -21.32 -1.41
CA VAL A 147 0.06 -20.20 -0.56
C VAL A 147 -1.45 -20.11 -0.52
N ARG A 148 -2.00 -20.01 0.69
CA ARG A 148 -3.39 -19.64 0.88
C ARG A 148 -3.54 -18.14 0.62
N VAL A 149 -4.20 -17.80 -0.48
CA VAL A 149 -4.55 -16.44 -0.87
C VAL A 149 -5.97 -16.15 -0.40
N THR A 150 -6.16 -15.10 0.38
CA THR A 150 -7.51 -14.61 0.75
C THR A 150 -7.75 -13.26 0.07
N PRO A 151 -8.59 -13.22 -0.97
CA PRO A 151 -8.99 -11.96 -1.58
C PRO A 151 -9.92 -11.20 -0.63
N LEU A 152 -9.80 -9.87 -0.64
CA LEU A 152 -10.54 -8.97 0.22
C LEU A 152 -11.12 -7.83 -0.62
N ALA A 153 -12.45 -7.78 -0.75
CA ALA A 153 -13.16 -6.78 -1.56
C ALA A 153 -13.20 -5.40 -0.87
N VAL A 154 -12.18 -4.58 -1.14
CA VAL A 154 -12.05 -3.20 -0.66
C VAL A 154 -12.58 -2.20 -1.68
N HIS A 155 -12.68 -0.91 -1.32
CA HIS A 155 -13.12 0.13 -2.25
C HIS A 155 -11.97 0.96 -2.77
N HIS A 156 -11.89 1.14 -4.09
CA HIS A 156 -11.01 2.09 -4.77
C HIS A 156 -11.82 3.28 -5.34
N GLY A 157 -12.52 3.97 -4.44
CA GLY A 157 -13.41 5.07 -4.73
C GLY A 157 -14.82 4.63 -5.08
N LYS A 158 -15.44 5.33 -6.02
CA LYS A 158 -16.85 5.13 -6.40
C LYS A 158 -17.06 5.30 -7.88
N PHE A 159 -17.99 4.54 -8.43
CA PHE A 159 -18.59 4.87 -9.70
C PHE A 159 -19.37 6.17 -9.59
N PHE A 160 -19.24 7.04 -10.60
CA PHE A 160 -19.97 8.29 -10.70
C PHE A 160 -21.41 8.07 -11.24
N THR A 161 -22.10 7.09 -10.67
CA THR A 161 -23.51 6.75 -10.91
C THR A 161 -24.43 7.56 -9.98
N THR A 162 -25.74 7.49 -10.20
CA THR A 162 -26.74 8.11 -9.30
C THR A 162 -27.73 7.04 -8.82
N PRO A 163 -27.74 6.68 -7.51
CA PRO A 163 -26.78 7.09 -6.48
C PRO A 163 -25.37 6.54 -6.75
N PRO A 164 -24.30 7.18 -6.22
CA PRO A 164 -22.94 6.66 -6.37
C PRO A 164 -22.80 5.30 -5.71
N SER A 165 -22.15 4.35 -6.40
CA SER A 165 -21.85 3.03 -5.86
C SER A 165 -20.33 2.84 -5.68
N PRO A 166 -19.87 2.09 -4.67
CA PRO A 166 -18.44 1.84 -4.49
C PRO A 166 -17.79 1.18 -5.72
N TYR A 167 -16.53 1.51 -5.98
CA TYR A 167 -15.72 0.85 -6.99
C TYR A 167 -14.92 -0.28 -6.31
N PRO A 168 -15.26 -1.56 -6.50
CA PRO A 168 -14.56 -2.65 -5.82
C PRO A 168 -13.16 -2.85 -6.39
N CYS A 169 -12.22 -3.14 -5.50
CA CYS A 169 -10.84 -3.54 -5.77
C CYS A 169 -10.49 -4.70 -4.83
N LEU A 170 -9.47 -5.51 -5.17
CA LEU A 170 -9.00 -6.58 -4.30
C LEU A 170 -7.72 -6.19 -3.57
N ALA A 171 -7.73 -6.40 -2.26
CA ALA A 171 -6.52 -6.62 -1.48
C ALA A 171 -6.30 -8.14 -1.31
N PHE A 172 -5.06 -8.55 -1.02
CA PHE A 172 -4.71 -9.97 -0.86
C PHE A 172 -4.00 -10.21 0.46
N LEU A 173 -4.53 -11.14 1.25
CA LEU A 173 -3.86 -11.69 2.43
C LEU A 173 -3.23 -13.04 2.08
N PHE A 174 -1.90 -13.13 2.20
CA PHE A 174 -1.13 -14.35 1.91
C PHE A 174 -0.73 -15.04 3.21
N ASN A 175 -1.20 -16.28 3.41
CA ASN A 175 -0.87 -17.12 4.57
C ASN A 175 -1.09 -16.46 5.95
N ALA A 176 -1.93 -15.43 6.04
CA ALA A 176 -2.03 -14.56 7.22
C ALA A 176 -0.68 -13.92 7.66
N GLN A 177 0.28 -13.81 6.73
CA GLN A 177 1.63 -13.26 6.95
C GLN A 177 1.77 -11.86 6.33
N ILE A 178 1.32 -11.72 5.08
CA ILE A 178 1.46 -10.48 4.32
C ILE A 178 0.07 -10.03 3.85
N LEU A 179 -0.31 -8.79 4.16
CA LEU A 179 -1.49 -8.14 3.60
C LEU A 179 -1.03 -7.09 2.59
N TYR A 180 -1.37 -7.29 1.31
CA TYR A 180 -1.12 -6.34 0.23
C TYR A 180 -2.41 -5.58 -0.10
N LEU A 181 -2.43 -4.28 0.23
CA LEU A 181 -3.59 -3.41 0.19
C LEU A 181 -3.26 -2.15 -0.61
N SER A 182 -3.14 -2.29 -1.94
CA SER A 182 -2.90 -1.19 -2.88
C SER A 182 -4.21 -0.56 -3.37
N ASP A 183 -4.19 0.72 -3.74
CA ASP A 183 -5.32 1.40 -4.38
C ASP A 183 -6.61 1.32 -3.53
N VAL A 184 -6.60 1.82 -2.30
CA VAL A 184 -7.73 1.69 -1.37
C VAL A 184 -8.16 3.02 -0.79
N SER A 185 -9.46 3.31 -0.87
CA SER A 185 -10.12 4.47 -0.26
C SER A 185 -10.93 4.13 1.00
N TYR A 186 -11.33 2.86 1.15
CA TYR A 186 -12.16 2.39 2.25
C TYR A 186 -12.10 0.86 2.38
N ILE A 187 -12.07 0.37 3.63
CA ILE A 187 -12.14 -1.05 3.97
C ILE A 187 -13.52 -1.30 4.61
N PRO A 188 -14.43 -2.04 3.95
CA PRO A 188 -15.74 -2.37 4.50
C PRO A 188 -15.68 -3.16 5.81
N GLU A 189 -16.68 -3.01 6.69
CA GLU A 189 -16.76 -3.80 7.93
C GLU A 189 -16.89 -5.31 7.67
N THR A 190 -17.42 -5.72 6.51
CA THR A 190 -17.39 -7.13 6.09
C THR A 190 -15.96 -7.63 5.87
N VAL A 191 -15.08 -6.80 5.30
CA VAL A 191 -13.65 -7.10 5.15
C VAL A 191 -12.95 -7.10 6.50
N TRP A 192 -13.27 -6.16 7.40
CA TRP A 192 -12.76 -6.20 8.78
C TRP A 192 -13.18 -7.46 9.53
N ALA A 193 -14.40 -7.94 9.34
CA ALA A 193 -14.87 -9.19 9.92
C ALA A 193 -14.11 -10.40 9.35
N GLN A 194 -13.84 -10.43 8.04
CA GLN A 194 -12.99 -11.45 7.42
C GLN A 194 -11.56 -11.43 7.99
N LEU A 195 -10.98 -10.23 8.13
CA LEU A 195 -9.66 -10.06 8.75
C LEU A 195 -9.64 -10.50 10.21
N ASP A 196 -10.69 -10.21 11.00
CA ASP A 196 -10.77 -10.69 12.39
C ASP A 196 -10.87 -12.22 12.42
N VAL A 197 -11.39 -12.92 11.40
CA VAL A 197 -11.35 -14.40 11.36
C VAL A 197 -9.91 -14.93 11.26
N GLU A 198 -9.09 -14.31 10.40
CA GLU A 198 -7.74 -14.79 10.07
C GLU A 198 -6.63 -14.24 10.98
N LEU A 199 -6.81 -13.06 11.59
CA LEU A 199 -5.75 -12.30 12.27
C LEU A 199 -6.12 -11.88 13.71
N ALA A 200 -5.11 -11.72 14.55
CA ALA A 200 -5.23 -11.09 15.86
C ALA A 200 -5.21 -9.56 15.75
N LEU A 201 -6.35 -8.97 15.40
CA LEU A 201 -6.51 -7.51 15.30
C LEU A 201 -6.38 -6.82 16.66
N ALA A 202 -5.90 -5.57 16.67
CA ALA A 202 -5.88 -4.75 17.88
C ALA A 202 -7.32 -4.41 18.28
N ARG A 203 -7.73 -4.85 19.47
CA ARG A 203 -9.00 -4.47 20.08
C ARG A 203 -8.79 -3.23 20.95
N ARG A 204 -9.79 -2.34 20.99
CA ARG A 204 -9.84 -1.33 22.05
C ARG A 204 -9.88 -2.03 23.42
N PRO A 205 -9.21 -1.49 24.46
CA PRO A 205 -9.53 -1.90 25.82
C PRO A 205 -11.01 -1.60 26.06
N VAL A 206 -11.82 -2.66 26.17
CA VAL A 206 -13.21 -2.51 26.62
C VAL A 206 -13.13 -1.98 28.04
N VAL A 207 -13.66 -0.78 28.29
CA VAL A 207 -13.91 -0.31 29.66
C VAL A 207 -14.86 -1.35 30.27
N ARG A 208 -14.33 -2.23 31.12
CA ARG A 208 -15.14 -3.16 31.91
C ARG A 208 -16.08 -2.32 32.75
N GLN A 209 -17.35 -2.21 32.34
CA GLN A 209 -18.40 -1.95 33.32
C GLN A 209 -18.43 -3.16 34.24
N GLN A 210 -18.07 -2.97 35.50
CA GLN A 210 -18.20 -3.97 36.54
C GLN A 210 -19.68 -4.27 36.75
N ASN A 211 -20.25 -5.16 35.94
CA ASN A 211 -21.48 -5.86 36.31
C ASN A 211 -21.12 -7.33 36.42
N GLY A 212 -20.93 -7.77 37.66
CA GLY A 212 -20.57 -9.12 38.01
C GLY A 212 -21.71 -10.09 37.68
N THR A 213 -21.47 -10.97 36.71
CA THR A 213 -22.09 -12.30 36.66
C THR A 213 -21.06 -13.26 36.08
N ASN A 214 -20.49 -14.11 36.93
CA ASN A 214 -19.64 -15.22 36.52
C ASN A 214 -20.51 -16.30 35.86
N THR A 215 -20.41 -16.43 34.54
CA THR A 215 -20.83 -17.64 33.84
C THR A 215 -19.60 -18.32 33.27
N THR A 216 -19.19 -19.41 33.91
CA THR A 216 -18.20 -20.37 33.43
C THR A 216 -18.77 -21.15 32.25
N ASN A 217 -18.29 -20.91 31.03
CA ASN A 217 -18.60 -21.74 29.87
C ASN A 217 -17.31 -22.20 29.19
N GLY A 218 -17.04 -23.49 29.32
CA GLY A 218 -16.35 -24.39 28.38
C GLY A 218 -15.07 -23.89 27.71
N ASP A 219 -13.92 -24.31 28.24
CA ASP A 219 -12.61 -24.21 27.60
C ASP A 219 -12.52 -25.11 26.36
N VAL A 220 -13.06 -24.64 25.23
CA VAL A 220 -12.51 -25.00 23.92
C VAL A 220 -11.29 -24.09 23.75
N ALA A 221 -10.09 -24.65 23.78
CA ALA A 221 -8.86 -23.91 23.53
C ALA A 221 -8.99 -23.17 22.18
N LYS A 222 -9.33 -21.88 22.23
CA LYS A 222 -9.35 -21.04 21.03
C LYS A 222 -7.92 -20.96 20.54
N LYS A 223 -7.64 -21.60 19.41
CA LYS A 223 -6.37 -21.45 18.70
C LYS A 223 -6.06 -19.96 18.55
N GLU A 224 -4.95 -19.50 19.10
CA GLU A 224 -4.55 -18.10 19.00
C GLU A 224 -4.39 -17.72 17.52
N LYS A 225 -4.99 -16.60 17.13
CA LYS A 225 -4.87 -16.07 15.76
C LYS A 225 -3.48 -15.43 15.60
N PRO A 226 -2.84 -15.56 14.42
CA PRO A 226 -1.54 -14.96 14.18
C PRO A 226 -1.62 -13.43 14.15
N ARG A 227 -0.53 -12.77 14.57
CA ARG A 227 -0.30 -11.36 14.28
C ARG A 227 0.14 -11.22 12.82
N LEU A 228 -0.31 -10.16 12.15
CA LEU A 228 0.12 -9.86 10.78
C LEU A 228 1.61 -9.46 10.78
N GLN A 229 2.45 -10.13 9.99
CA GLN A 229 3.89 -9.84 9.95
C GLN A 229 4.18 -8.59 9.12
N ALA A 230 3.65 -8.53 7.89
CA ALA A 230 3.85 -7.38 7.01
C ALA A 230 2.53 -6.83 6.46
N LEU A 231 2.37 -5.52 6.51
CA LEU A 231 1.31 -4.77 5.84
C LEU A 231 1.92 -3.90 4.74
N VAL A 232 1.48 -4.04 3.49
CA VAL A 232 1.73 -3.06 2.43
C VAL A 232 0.42 -2.33 2.17
N ILE A 233 0.40 -1.00 2.33
CA ILE A 233 -0.84 -0.23 2.40
C ILE A 233 -0.80 1.06 1.57
N ASP A 234 -1.88 1.35 0.87
CA ASP A 234 -2.12 2.57 0.12
C ASP A 234 -2.07 3.83 1.02
N CYS A 235 -1.38 4.85 0.53
CA CYS A 235 -1.33 6.20 1.08
C CYS A 235 -0.88 7.17 -0.02
N LEU A 236 -1.84 7.81 -0.68
CA LEU A 236 -1.55 8.68 -1.82
C LEU A 236 -0.81 9.97 -1.40
N ARG A 237 -1.30 10.58 -0.31
CA ARG A 237 -0.91 11.91 0.19
C ARG A 237 -1.39 12.11 1.63
N ILE A 238 -1.20 13.31 2.19
CA ILE A 238 -1.67 13.64 3.54
C ILE A 238 -3.21 13.52 3.62
N GLU A 239 -3.93 14.23 2.76
CA GLU A 239 -5.39 14.23 2.77
C GLU A 239 -5.97 13.03 2.01
N PRO A 240 -7.13 12.49 2.46
CA PRO A 240 -7.88 11.52 1.69
C PRO A 240 -8.13 11.99 0.25
N PHE A 241 -8.20 11.02 -0.66
CA PHE A 241 -8.61 11.25 -2.05
C PHE A 241 -9.76 10.34 -2.39
N THR A 242 -10.56 10.70 -3.39
CA THR A 242 -11.79 9.97 -3.74
C THR A 242 -11.56 8.47 -3.91
N SER A 243 -10.40 8.07 -4.43
CA SER A 243 -10.05 6.66 -4.67
C SER A 243 -8.89 6.13 -3.81
N HIS A 244 -8.28 6.94 -2.95
CA HIS A 244 -7.10 6.54 -2.18
C HIS A 244 -7.12 7.03 -0.74
N PHE A 245 -6.43 6.30 0.12
CA PHE A 245 -6.22 6.68 1.50
C PHE A 245 -5.34 7.92 1.59
N GLY A 246 -5.68 8.77 2.55
CA GLY A 246 -4.76 9.73 3.15
C GLY A 246 -3.97 9.10 4.29
N ILE A 247 -3.00 9.83 4.83
CA ILE A 247 -2.10 9.28 5.86
C ILE A 247 -2.82 8.88 7.15
N GLY A 248 -3.84 9.63 7.57
CA GLY A 248 -4.63 9.31 8.76
C GLY A 248 -5.35 7.96 8.65
N GLN A 249 -5.93 7.67 7.48
CA GLN A 249 -6.60 6.40 7.19
C GLN A 249 -5.61 5.23 7.19
N ALA A 250 -4.45 5.40 6.53
CA ALA A 250 -3.43 4.37 6.45
C ALA A 250 -2.83 4.00 7.82
N VAL A 251 -2.52 5.02 8.65
CA VAL A 251 -1.99 4.81 10.01
C VAL A 251 -3.02 4.13 10.92
N GLN A 252 -4.28 4.56 10.88
CA GLN A 252 -5.35 3.94 11.67
C GLN A 252 -5.57 2.48 11.25
N ALA A 253 -5.62 2.18 9.95
CA ALA A 253 -5.72 0.82 9.45
C ALA A 253 -4.54 -0.05 9.91
N ALA A 254 -3.31 0.48 9.84
CA ALA A 254 -2.10 -0.21 10.32
C ALA A 254 -2.18 -0.54 11.82
N ARG A 255 -2.67 0.38 12.65
CA ARG A 255 -2.89 0.13 14.08
C ARG A 255 -3.97 -0.93 14.33
N ARG A 256 -5.12 -0.86 13.64
CA ARG A 256 -6.20 -1.85 13.76
C ARG A 256 -5.74 -3.26 13.36
N LEU A 257 -4.95 -3.35 12.28
CA LEU A 257 -4.36 -4.59 11.78
C LEU A 257 -3.28 -5.15 12.71
N HIS A 258 -2.71 -4.31 13.59
CA HIS A 258 -1.67 -4.69 14.53
C HIS A 258 -0.48 -5.37 13.83
N ALA A 259 -0.09 -4.87 12.66
CA ALA A 259 1.04 -5.43 11.90
C ALA A 259 2.35 -5.28 12.68
N GLU A 260 3.31 -6.19 12.48
CA GLU A 260 4.67 -6.02 12.99
C GLU A 260 5.41 -4.91 12.24
N LYS A 261 5.36 -4.92 10.91
CA LYS A 261 5.88 -3.84 10.05
C LYS A 261 4.86 -3.42 9.00
N SER A 262 4.64 -2.10 8.86
CA SER A 262 3.76 -1.51 7.84
C SER A 262 4.55 -0.66 6.84
N TYR A 263 4.26 -0.83 5.54
CA TYR A 263 4.94 -0.18 4.43
C TYR A 263 3.94 0.60 3.58
N LEU A 264 4.09 1.92 3.54
CA LEU A 264 3.22 2.81 2.77
C LEU A 264 3.62 2.81 1.28
N ILE A 265 2.64 2.72 0.39
CA ILE A 265 2.79 2.79 -1.07
C ILE A 265 1.72 3.71 -1.68
N GLY A 266 1.74 3.90 -3.00
CA GLY A 266 0.72 4.68 -3.72
C GLY A 266 1.03 6.17 -3.79
N PHE A 267 2.22 6.59 -3.37
CA PHE A 267 2.59 7.99 -3.27
C PHE A 267 2.56 8.71 -4.62
N GLY A 268 1.99 9.93 -4.64
CA GLY A 268 2.09 10.85 -5.76
C GLY A 268 3.46 11.53 -5.87
N HIS A 269 3.64 12.30 -6.95
CA HIS A 269 4.77 13.23 -7.05
C HIS A 269 4.67 14.37 -6.02
N ARG A 270 5.58 15.35 -6.08
CA ARG A 270 5.72 16.49 -5.14
C ARG A 270 6.34 16.14 -3.80
N THR A 271 6.05 14.96 -3.24
CA THR A 271 6.63 14.52 -1.97
C THR A 271 7.74 13.49 -2.17
N SER A 272 8.94 13.82 -1.68
CA SER A 272 10.08 12.92 -1.75
C SER A 272 9.94 11.75 -0.79
N HIS A 273 10.66 10.68 -1.08
CA HIS A 273 10.78 9.52 -0.21
C HIS A 273 11.41 9.92 1.13
N ALA A 274 12.39 10.84 1.12
CA ALA A 274 13.01 11.37 2.33
C ALA A 274 12.00 12.12 3.23
N ALA A 275 11.06 12.88 2.66
CA ALA A 275 10.01 13.55 3.42
C ALA A 275 9.05 12.55 4.08
N TRP A 276 8.59 11.54 3.31
CA TRP A 276 7.79 10.44 3.86
C TRP A 276 8.53 9.67 4.95
N ARG A 277 9.82 9.41 4.74
CA ARG A 277 10.65 8.70 5.71
C ARG A 277 10.77 9.48 7.01
N HIS A 278 11.02 10.79 6.91
CA HIS A 278 11.12 11.66 8.07
C HIS A 278 9.82 11.66 8.91
N PHE A 279 8.66 11.79 8.27
CA PHE A 279 7.36 11.62 8.93
C PHE A 279 7.22 10.25 9.61
N CYS A 280 7.51 9.17 8.89
CA CYS A 280 7.37 7.81 9.39
C CYS A 280 8.29 7.52 10.58
N GLU A 281 9.52 8.05 10.57
CA GLU A 281 10.46 7.96 11.69
C GLU A 281 9.90 8.67 12.93
N LEU A 282 9.40 9.90 12.80
CA LEU A 282 8.76 10.61 13.91
C LEU A 282 7.54 9.84 14.46
N MET A 283 6.70 9.28 13.58
CA MET A 283 5.52 8.51 13.98
C MET A 283 5.88 7.20 14.70
N SER A 284 7.00 6.57 14.37
CA SER A 284 7.44 5.31 14.99
C SER A 284 8.33 5.49 16.23
N THR A 285 8.61 6.71 16.69
CA THR A 285 9.39 6.95 17.92
C THR A 285 8.51 6.96 19.18
N SER A 286 8.97 6.30 20.24
CA SER A 286 8.32 6.26 21.56
C SER A 286 9.18 6.93 22.65
N PRO A 287 8.61 7.72 23.57
CA PRO A 287 7.26 8.28 23.46
C PRO A 287 7.22 9.19 22.23
N PRO A 288 6.06 9.36 21.60
CA PRO A 288 5.99 10.26 20.48
C PRO A 288 6.44 11.62 21.02
N THR A 289 7.46 12.21 20.41
CA THR A 289 7.79 13.62 20.60
C THR A 289 6.65 14.42 19.99
N ARG A 290 5.45 14.30 20.56
CA ARG A 290 4.33 15.20 20.40
C ARG A 290 4.73 16.48 21.09
N THR A 291 5.63 17.22 20.46
CA THR A 291 5.63 18.68 20.60
C THR A 291 4.45 19.20 19.79
N SER A 292 3.25 18.68 20.04
CA SER A 292 2.08 19.50 19.82
C SER A 292 2.25 20.62 20.86
N HIS A 293 2.53 21.84 20.39
CA HIS A 293 1.80 22.95 21.00
C HIS A 293 0.36 22.44 21.17
N PRO A 294 -0.22 22.48 22.38
CA PRO A 294 -1.56 21.96 22.57
C PRO A 294 -2.43 22.64 21.52
N VAL A 295 -2.95 21.84 20.57
CA VAL A 295 -4.02 22.32 19.71
C VAL A 295 -5.12 22.57 20.70
N ALA A 296 -5.30 23.84 21.09
CA ALA A 296 -6.32 24.22 22.02
C ALA A 296 -7.62 23.65 21.44
N ALA A 297 -8.44 23.00 22.28
CA ALA A 297 -9.67 22.32 21.84
C ALA A 297 -10.68 23.25 21.12
N SER A 298 -10.37 24.55 21.03
CA SER A 298 -11.11 25.61 20.37
C SER A 298 -10.41 26.23 19.16
N GLU A 299 -9.17 25.87 18.83
CA GLU A 299 -8.56 26.33 17.58
C GLU A 299 -9.08 25.46 16.44
N PRO A 300 -9.88 26.02 15.51
CA PRO A 300 -10.21 25.30 14.31
C PRO A 300 -8.90 24.93 13.63
N ILE A 301 -8.70 23.64 13.35
CA ILE A 301 -7.70 23.20 12.38
C ILE A 301 -7.91 24.14 11.19
N PRO A 302 -6.91 24.96 10.81
CA PRO A 302 -7.09 25.89 9.72
C PRO A 302 -7.69 25.10 8.58
N SER A 303 -8.89 25.47 8.11
CA SER A 303 -9.35 24.94 6.84
C SER A 303 -8.21 25.25 5.91
N ALA A 304 -7.51 24.22 5.42
CA ALA A 304 -6.36 24.44 4.57
C ALA A 304 -6.88 25.45 3.53
N PRO A 305 -6.33 26.69 3.49
CA PRO A 305 -6.56 27.51 2.31
C PRO A 305 -6.21 26.60 1.13
N ASN A 306 -6.79 26.72 -0.05
CA ASN A 306 -6.52 25.82 -1.17
C ASN A 306 -4.99 25.66 -1.47
N MET A 307 -4.26 24.84 -0.69
CA MET A 307 -2.81 24.94 -0.43
C MET A 307 -2.16 23.59 -0.67
N TRP A 308 -2.71 22.87 -1.66
CA TRP A 308 -1.91 22.04 -2.55
C TRP A 308 -0.83 22.85 -3.29
N GLU A 309 -0.86 24.20 -3.18
CA GLU A 309 0.14 25.13 -3.73
C GLU A 309 1.44 25.22 -2.94
N LEU A 310 1.47 24.87 -1.64
CA LEU A 310 2.73 24.79 -0.88
C LEU A 310 3.25 23.36 -0.94
N TYR A 311 4.20 23.12 -1.84
CA TYR A 311 4.88 21.84 -2.07
C TYR A 311 5.57 21.37 -0.79
N ASN A 312 4.80 20.74 0.09
CA ASN A 312 5.29 20.24 1.38
C ASN A 312 5.94 21.35 2.21
N GLY A 313 5.26 22.49 2.35
CA GLY A 313 5.72 23.61 3.18
C GLY A 313 6.52 24.70 2.47
N HIS A 314 6.88 24.51 1.20
CA HIS A 314 7.62 25.51 0.44
C HIS A 314 6.79 26.10 -0.74
N PRO A 315 6.79 27.44 -0.97
CA PRO A 315 6.04 28.06 -2.08
C PRO A 315 6.65 27.82 -3.46
N ASP A 316 7.97 27.58 -3.52
CA ASP A 316 8.68 27.14 -4.72
C ASP A 316 8.55 25.62 -4.93
N PRO A 317 7.93 25.13 -6.03
CA PRO A 317 7.85 23.72 -6.39
C PRO A 317 9.15 22.94 -6.37
N THR A 318 10.23 23.63 -6.66
CA THR A 318 11.54 23.03 -6.88
C THR A 318 12.27 22.73 -5.56
N LYS A 319 11.64 23.08 -4.44
CA LYS A 319 12.14 22.87 -3.08
C LYS A 319 11.10 22.11 -2.26
N GLU A 320 11.56 21.55 -1.14
CA GLU A 320 10.72 20.80 -0.22
C GLU A 320 11.17 21.13 1.22
N ASP A 321 10.21 21.27 2.13
CA ASP A 321 10.47 21.39 3.57
C ASP A 321 9.94 20.13 4.27
N ARG A 322 10.87 19.24 4.62
CA ARG A 322 10.52 17.92 5.19
C ARG A 322 9.91 18.05 6.58
N ASP A 323 10.31 19.05 7.36
CA ASP A 323 9.82 19.23 8.73
C ASP A 323 8.38 19.73 8.70
N VAL A 324 8.07 20.69 7.82
CA VAL A 324 6.70 21.17 7.62
C VAL A 324 5.80 20.06 7.07
N PHE A 325 6.29 19.24 6.13
CA PHE A 325 5.57 18.06 5.66
C PHE A 325 5.21 17.12 6.81
N ALA A 326 6.21 16.75 7.62
CA ALA A 326 6.03 15.78 8.68
C ALA A 326 5.09 16.30 9.78
N GLN A 327 5.21 17.57 10.16
CA GLN A 327 4.27 18.20 11.11
C GLN A 327 2.83 18.16 10.60
N ARG A 328 2.59 18.49 9.32
CA ARG A 328 1.24 18.43 8.72
C ARG A 328 0.71 17.00 8.66
N ALA A 329 1.56 16.03 8.30
CA ALA A 329 1.18 14.64 8.26
C ALA A 329 0.81 14.11 9.66
N LEU A 330 1.57 14.48 10.70
CA LEU A 330 1.24 14.16 12.09
C LEU A 330 -0.09 14.80 12.53
N GLN A 331 -0.31 16.08 12.21
CA GLN A 331 -1.58 16.77 12.46
C GLN A 331 -2.75 16.09 11.74
N ALA A 332 -2.57 15.63 10.51
CA ALA A 332 -3.61 14.93 9.77
C ALA A 332 -3.95 13.57 10.39
N VAL A 333 -2.95 12.84 10.90
CA VAL A 333 -3.17 11.61 11.68
C VAL A 333 -3.97 11.92 12.94
N GLU A 334 -3.58 12.93 13.71
CA GLU A 334 -4.29 13.35 14.93
C GLU A 334 -5.73 13.83 14.65
N ALA A 335 -5.92 14.63 13.60
CA ALA A 335 -7.24 15.10 13.17
C ALA A 335 -8.15 13.94 12.75
N TRP A 336 -7.61 12.97 12.01
CA TRP A 336 -8.34 11.76 11.64
C TRP A 336 -8.73 10.95 12.88
N GLU A 337 -7.79 10.74 13.81
CA GLU A 337 -8.02 9.96 15.03
C GLU A 337 -9.02 10.63 15.98
N THR A 338 -9.03 11.96 16.07
CA THR A 338 -9.99 12.70 16.91
C THR A 338 -11.38 12.77 16.26
N GLY A 339 -11.44 13.01 14.95
CA GLY A 339 -12.67 13.22 14.19
C GLY A 339 -13.38 11.96 13.68
N ALA A 340 -12.70 10.81 13.54
CA ALA A 340 -13.30 9.58 13.01
C ALA A 340 -14.41 9.02 13.91
N ASP A 341 -15.36 8.27 13.34
CA ASP A 341 -16.38 7.57 14.13
C ASP A 341 -15.72 6.49 15.01
N ALA A 342 -16.33 6.14 16.14
CA ALA A 342 -15.86 5.13 17.07
C ALA A 342 -15.67 3.74 16.42
N SER A 343 -16.41 3.43 15.34
CA SER A 343 -16.26 2.21 14.54
C SER A 343 -15.04 2.23 13.61
N GLU A 344 -14.62 3.40 13.14
CA GLU A 344 -13.41 3.58 12.34
C GLU A 344 -12.17 3.68 13.24
N LYS A 345 -12.33 4.18 14.47
CA LYS A 345 -11.33 4.22 15.55
C LYS A 345 -10.97 2.82 16.07
N GLY A 346 -10.18 2.06 15.32
CA GLY A 346 -9.57 0.79 15.75
C GLY A 346 -8.05 0.90 15.90
N GLY A 347 -7.51 0.32 16.98
CA GLY A 347 -6.06 0.28 17.28
C GLY A 347 -5.51 1.57 17.90
N GLU A 348 -5.01 1.49 19.13
CA GLU A 348 -4.27 2.55 19.82
C GLU A 348 -2.86 2.03 20.14
N GLY A 349 -1.87 2.92 20.20
CA GLY A 349 -0.50 2.59 20.56
C GLY A 349 0.50 2.78 19.42
N ASP A 350 1.73 2.33 19.69
CA ASP A 350 2.87 2.49 18.81
C ASP A 350 2.67 1.72 17.49
N VAL A 351 3.10 2.32 16.39
CA VAL A 351 3.01 1.73 15.05
C VAL A 351 4.34 1.87 14.34
N TRP A 352 4.90 0.74 13.92
CA TRP A 352 6.05 0.74 13.03
C TRP A 352 5.55 0.94 11.60
N ILE A 353 5.99 2.02 10.97
CA ILE A 353 5.59 2.38 9.61
C ILE A 353 6.76 2.97 8.83
N ARG A 354 6.92 2.62 7.55
CA ARG A 354 7.94 3.19 6.66
C ARG A 354 7.40 3.39 5.25
N PRO A 355 7.91 4.36 4.47
CA PRO A 355 7.58 4.41 3.05
C PRO A 355 8.28 3.28 2.30
N ALA A 356 7.57 2.52 1.51
CA ALA A 356 8.21 1.56 0.62
C ALA A 356 8.86 2.26 -0.59
N ARG A 357 9.77 1.57 -1.26
CA ARG A 357 10.38 2.01 -2.53
C ARG A 357 10.42 0.87 -3.53
N ASP A 358 10.50 1.22 -4.81
CA ASP A 358 10.71 0.24 -5.88
C ASP A 358 12.01 -0.55 -5.65
N GLY A 359 11.94 -1.88 -5.79
CA GLY A 359 13.05 -2.81 -5.61
C GLY A 359 13.28 -3.29 -4.17
N MET A 360 12.52 -2.79 -3.19
CA MET A 360 12.57 -3.26 -1.81
C MET A 360 11.97 -4.66 -1.67
N THR A 361 12.59 -5.51 -0.86
CA THR A 361 12.11 -6.86 -0.53
C THR A 361 11.72 -6.96 0.93
N ILE A 362 10.48 -7.39 1.20
CA ILE A 362 9.98 -7.70 2.54
C ILE A 362 9.98 -9.22 2.72
N ARG A 363 10.56 -9.72 3.81
CA ARG A 363 10.68 -11.16 4.09
C ARG A 363 9.84 -11.50 5.33
N THR A 364 9.03 -12.54 5.23
CA THR A 364 8.17 -13.03 6.33
C THR A 364 8.35 -14.53 6.49
N GLY A 365 8.14 -15.03 7.71
CA GLY A 365 8.34 -16.44 8.02
C GLY A 365 8.39 -16.72 9.52
N PRO A 366 8.91 -17.90 9.92
CA PRO A 366 9.01 -18.29 11.32
C PRO A 366 9.89 -17.36 12.17
N SER A 367 10.85 -16.66 11.56
CA SER A 367 11.76 -15.74 12.24
C SER A 367 11.21 -14.31 12.40
N GLY A 368 9.96 -14.06 12.00
CA GLY A 368 9.35 -12.73 11.98
C GLY A 368 9.48 -12.02 10.63
N VAL A 369 9.38 -10.69 10.64
CA VAL A 369 9.48 -9.83 9.46
C VAL A 369 10.82 -9.09 9.37
N ASP A 370 11.41 -9.10 8.18
CA ASP A 370 12.64 -8.37 7.83
C ASP A 370 12.47 -7.63 6.49
N ASP A 371 13.33 -6.64 6.23
CA ASP A 371 13.38 -5.92 4.96
C ASP A 371 14.81 -5.44 4.64
N ASP A 372 15.10 -5.17 3.37
CA ASP A 372 16.42 -4.76 2.89
C ASP A 372 16.64 -3.23 2.78
N GLU A 373 15.74 -2.41 3.31
CA GLU A 373 15.82 -0.94 3.23
C GLU A 373 16.00 -0.28 4.61
N TYR A 374 15.36 -0.81 5.66
CA TYR A 374 15.22 -0.19 6.97
C TYR A 374 15.71 -1.03 8.15
N HIS A 375 16.58 -2.02 7.88
CA HIS A 375 17.24 -2.93 8.84
C HIS A 375 17.14 -2.55 10.33
#